data_AF-A0A4Q0TZL8-F1
#
_entry.id   AF-A0A4Q0TZL8-F1
#
_cell.length_a   1.000
_cell.length_b   1.000
_cell.length_c   1.000
_cell.angle_alpha   90.00
_cell.angle_beta   90.00
_cell.angle_gamma   90.00
#
_symmetry.space_group_name_H-M   'P 1'
#
loop_
_entity.id
_entity.type
_entity.pdbx_description
1 polymer ?
#
loop_
_entity_poly.entity_id
_entity_poly.type
_entity_poly.pdbx_seq_one_letter_code
_entity_poly.pdbx_strand_id
1 'polypeptide(L)'
;MKTITIGEIARIASGINCKIISNGKVHFHQMRDYNTETKTFAKKDMTDLNKNAVSHLLQKKDLLITAKGAKFYCAIYNCSGKKAVASSAFFCSENF
;
A
#
# COMPACT_ATOMS: atom_id res chain seq x y z
N MET A 1 1.24 6.69 -30.95
CA MET A 1 1.40 6.04 -29.63
C MET A 1 0.10 6.20 -28.88
N LYS A 2 -0.58 5.11 -28.48
CA LYS A 2 -1.89 5.19 -27.81
C LYS A 2 -1.68 5.36 -26.30
N THR A 3 -2.32 6.34 -25.70
CA THR A 3 -2.37 6.49 -24.24
C THR A 3 -3.33 5.43 -23.67
N ILE A 4 -2.89 4.72 -22.64
CA ILE A 4 -3.67 3.72 -21.89
C ILE A 4 -3.77 4.22 -20.45
N THR A 5 -4.96 4.15 -19.86
CA THR A 5 -5.13 4.46 -18.43
C THR A 5 -4.83 3.22 -17.58
N ILE A 6 -4.31 3.40 -16.37
CA ILE A 6 -3.99 2.26 -15.49
C ILE A 6 -5.25 1.42 -15.19
N GLY A 7 -6.42 2.07 -15.08
CA GLY A 7 -7.70 1.38 -14.88
C GLY A 7 -8.12 0.44 -16.01
N GLU A 8 -7.53 0.57 -17.20
CA GLU A 8 -7.77 -0.37 -18.32
C GLU A 8 -6.99 -1.69 -18.16
N ILE A 9 -5.94 -1.72 -17.33
CA ILE A 9 -5.04 -2.88 -17.21
C ILE A 9 -4.97 -3.46 -15.79
N ALA A 10 -5.48 -2.74 -14.79
CA ALA A 10 -5.51 -3.19 -13.41
C ALA A 10 -6.70 -2.56 -12.67
N ARG A 11 -7.25 -3.30 -11.71
CA ARG A 11 -8.18 -2.73 -10.74
C ARG A 11 -7.39 -1.88 -9.75
N ILE A 12 -7.87 -0.67 -9.48
CA ILE A 12 -7.21 0.27 -8.57
C ILE A 12 -8.16 0.58 -7.42
N ALA A 13 -7.68 0.41 -6.20
CA ALA A 13 -8.37 0.79 -4.98
C ALA A 13 -7.61 1.88 -4.23
N SER A 14 -8.32 2.70 -3.47
CA SER A 14 -7.66 3.56 -2.49
C SER A 14 -7.13 2.70 -1.34
N GLY A 15 -5.99 3.07 -0.78
CA GLY A 15 -5.61 2.61 0.56
C GLY A 15 -6.57 3.14 1.62
N ILE A 16 -6.37 2.71 2.88
CA ILE A 16 -7.32 2.96 3.97
C ILE A 16 -6.76 3.89 5.05
N ASN A 17 -7.65 4.56 5.78
CA ASN A 17 -7.28 5.20 7.03
C ASN A 17 -7.42 4.18 8.17
N CYS A 18 -6.41 4.07 9.02
CA CYS A 18 -6.37 3.12 10.12
C CYS A 18 -5.70 3.75 11.35
N LYS A 19 -6.11 3.27 12.53
CA LYS A 19 -5.46 3.66 13.79
C LYS A 19 -4.17 2.85 13.95
N ILE A 20 -3.08 3.53 14.27
CA ILE A 20 -1.81 2.89 14.64
C ILE A 20 -1.92 2.40 16.08
N ILE A 21 -1.56 1.14 16.32
CA ILE A 21 -1.61 0.51 17.65
C ILE A 21 -0.36 -0.34 17.89
N SER A 22 0.10 -0.41 19.14
CA SER A 22 1.33 -1.11 19.52
C SER A 22 1.29 -2.62 19.26
N ASN A 23 0.14 -3.26 19.48
CA ASN A 23 -0.06 -4.72 19.34
C ASN A 23 -0.83 -5.10 18.07
N GLY A 24 -0.66 -4.33 16.98
CA GLY A 24 -1.36 -4.57 15.74
C GLY A 24 -0.95 -5.88 15.07
N LYS A 25 -1.87 -6.44 14.27
CA LYS A 25 -1.70 -7.73 13.59
C LYS A 25 -1.16 -7.58 12.17
N VAL A 26 -1.30 -6.41 11.56
CA VAL A 26 -0.85 -6.13 10.19
C VAL A 26 -0.02 -4.86 10.13
N HIS A 27 0.96 -4.84 9.21
CA HIS A 27 1.73 -3.63 8.94
C HIS A 27 0.85 -2.58 8.28
N PHE A 28 1.03 -1.32 8.67
CA PHE A 28 0.37 -0.19 8.06
C PHE A 28 1.40 0.64 7.30
N HIS A 29 1.44 0.49 5.98
CA HIS A 29 2.40 1.20 5.13
C HIS A 29 1.94 2.63 4.88
N GLN A 30 2.75 3.60 5.31
CA GLN A 30 2.53 5.00 5.03
C GLN A 30 3.56 5.53 4.04
N MET A 31 3.20 6.61 3.36
CA MET A 31 4.05 7.24 2.35
C MET A 31 5.44 7.61 2.87
N ARG A 32 5.51 8.08 4.13
CA ARG A 32 6.75 8.50 4.81
C ARG A 32 7.70 7.34 5.13
N ASP A 33 7.20 6.10 5.11
CA ASP A 33 7.98 4.93 5.51
C ASP A 33 8.69 4.27 4.32
N TYR A 34 8.40 4.68 3.09
CA TYR A 34 9.05 4.16 1.90
C TYR A 34 10.39 4.84 1.66
N ASN A 35 11.45 4.04 1.61
CA ASN A 35 12.75 4.47 1.16
C ASN A 35 12.86 4.22 -0.36
N THR A 36 13.00 5.30 -1.13
CA THR A 36 13.08 5.25 -2.59
C THR A 36 14.39 4.69 -3.12
N GLU A 37 15.48 4.78 -2.36
CA GLU A 37 16.80 4.27 -2.73
C GLU A 37 16.84 2.74 -2.58
N THR A 38 16.41 2.24 -1.42
CA THR A 38 16.39 0.80 -1.14
C THR A 38 15.14 0.10 -1.68
N LYS A 39 14.14 0.86 -2.11
CA LYS A 39 12.83 0.38 -2.59
C LYS A 39 12.10 -0.51 -1.58
N THR A 40 12.15 -0.11 -0.30
CA THR A 40 11.53 -0.86 0.80
C THR A 40 10.75 0.03 1.74
N PHE A 41 9.74 -0.54 2.38
CA PHE A 41 9.03 0.10 3.50
C PHE A 41 9.72 -0.23 4.82
N ALA A 42 10.05 0.80 5.59
CA ALA A 42 10.44 0.64 6.98
C ALA A 42 9.25 0.10 7.79
N LYS A 43 9.45 -1.04 8.49
CA LYS A 43 8.40 -1.67 9.31
C LYS A 43 8.28 -0.93 10.64
N LYS A 44 7.42 0.08 10.71
CA LYS A 44 7.22 0.86 11.94
C LYS A 44 5.79 0.79 12.47
N ASP A 45 4.81 1.06 11.62
CA ASP A 45 3.42 1.18 12.06
C ASP A 45 2.64 -0.12 11.87
N MET A 46 1.77 -0.40 12.84
CA MET A 46 0.92 -1.59 12.90
C MET A 46 -0.54 -1.17 13.13
N THR A 47 -1.48 -1.96 12.60
CA THR A 47 -2.91 -1.78 12.85
C THR A 47 -3.62 -3.11 13.09
N ASP A 48 -4.88 -3.05 13.52
CA ASP A 48 -5.71 -4.22 13.76
C ASP A 48 -6.17 -4.88 12.46
N LEU A 49 -6.32 -6.20 12.50
CA LEU A 49 -6.92 -6.96 11.41
C LEU A 49 -8.44 -7.00 11.56
N ASN A 50 -9.09 -5.85 11.33
CA ASN A 50 -10.55 -5.73 11.29
C ASN A 50 -11.11 -5.97 9.87
N LYS A 51 -12.43 -5.97 9.70
CA LYS A 51 -13.08 -6.21 8.39
C LYS A 51 -12.57 -5.27 7.28
N ASN A 52 -12.33 -3.99 7.60
CA ASN A 52 -11.83 -3.02 6.63
C ASN A 52 -10.37 -3.31 6.24
N ALA A 53 -9.52 -3.67 7.18
CA ALA A 53 -8.14 -4.07 6.89
C ALA A 53 -8.08 -5.35 6.07
N VAL A 54 -8.95 -6.33 6.35
CA VAL A 54 -9.03 -7.60 5.62
C VAL A 54 -9.32 -7.38 4.13
N SER A 55 -10.24 -6.47 3.79
CA SER A 55 -10.59 -6.20 2.39
C SER A 55 -9.55 -5.38 1.62
N HIS A 56 -8.51 -4.87 2.29
CA HIS A 56 -7.46 -4.05 1.68
C HIS A 56 -6.05 -4.63 1.92
N LEU A 57 -5.97 -5.93 2.21
CA LEU A 57 -4.70 -6.62 2.36
C LEU A 57 -3.93 -6.63 1.04
N LEU A 58 -2.74 -6.07 1.07
CA LEU A 58 -1.84 -6.05 -0.07
C LEU A 58 -1.41 -7.48 -0.43
N GLN A 59 -1.46 -7.78 -1.72
CA GLN A 59 -0.96 -8.99 -2.33
C GLN A 59 0.42 -8.77 -2.94
N LYS A 60 1.21 -9.84 -2.99
CA LYS A 60 2.53 -9.79 -3.61
C LYS A 60 2.40 -9.28 -5.05
N LYS A 61 3.24 -8.32 -5.42
CA LYS A 61 3.27 -7.57 -6.68
C LYS A 61 2.21 -6.48 -6.84
N ASP A 62 1.43 -6.17 -5.80
CA ASP A 62 0.59 -4.97 -5.84
C ASP A 62 1.46 -3.71 -5.96
N LEU A 63 1.05 -2.82 -6.84
CA LEU A 63 1.63 -1.51 -7.05
C LEU A 63 1.01 -0.52 -6.07
N LEU A 64 1.84 0.15 -5.29
CA LEU A 64 1.45 1.25 -4.42
C LEU A 64 1.90 2.55 -5.07
N ILE A 65 0.94 3.33 -5.54
CA ILE A 65 1.15 4.60 -6.24
C ILE A 65 0.75 5.71 -5.28
N THR A 66 1.65 6.65 -5.01
CA THR A 66 1.33 7.81 -4.16
C THR A 66 0.22 8.65 -4.79
N ALA A 67 -0.89 8.82 -4.06
CA ALA A 67 -2.05 9.62 -4.46
C ALA A 67 -2.01 11.04 -3.89
N LYS A 68 -1.16 11.28 -2.89
CA LYS A 68 -1.06 12.55 -2.14
C LYS A 68 0.40 12.86 -1.81
N GLY A 69 0.68 14.13 -1.48
CA GLY A 69 1.98 14.58 -1.01
C GLY A 69 2.88 15.20 -2.10
N ALA A 70 4.11 15.57 -1.71
CA ALA A 70 5.07 16.28 -2.56
C ALA A 70 6.05 15.35 -3.31
N LYS A 71 6.04 14.04 -3.02
CA LYS A 71 6.92 13.05 -3.66
C LYS A 71 6.07 11.99 -4.33
N PHE A 72 6.19 11.89 -5.65
CA PHE A 72 5.51 10.88 -6.44
C PHE A 72 6.41 9.66 -6.64
N TYR A 73 5.92 8.48 -6.27
CA TYR A 73 6.59 7.22 -6.56
C TYR A 73 5.60 6.07 -6.75
N CYS A 74 6.10 5.00 -7.35
CA CYS A 74 5.43 3.71 -7.43
C CYS A 74 6.33 2.67 -6.75
N ALA A 75 5.75 1.90 -5.82
CA ALA A 75 6.42 0.83 -5.11
C ALA A 75 5.76 -0.52 -5.44
N ILE A 76 6.55 -1.58 -5.55
CA ILE A 76 6.03 -2.95 -5.70
C ILE A 76 6.04 -3.62 -4.32
N TYR A 77 4.88 -4.07 -3.85
CA TYR A 77 4.79 -4.80 -2.59
C TYR A 77 5.35 -6.22 -2.74
N ASN A 78 6.44 -6.55 -2.05
CA ASN A 78 7.15 -7.83 -2.19
C ASN A 78 6.88 -8.84 -1.05
N CYS A 79 5.83 -8.65 -0.24
CA CYS A 79 5.34 -9.61 0.77
C CYS A 79 6.42 -10.31 1.64
N SER A 80 7.49 -9.61 2.03
CA SER A 80 8.61 -10.20 2.78
C SER A 80 8.37 -10.26 4.30
N GLY A 81 7.13 -10.50 4.74
CA GLY A 81 6.79 -10.52 6.16
C GLY A 81 5.31 -10.63 6.48
N LYS A 82 4.89 -10.01 7.60
CA LYS A 82 3.47 -9.95 7.99
C LYS A 82 2.64 -9.26 6.91
N LYS A 83 1.37 -9.66 6.83
CA LYS A 83 0.32 -9.00 6.05
C LYS A 83 0.35 -7.49 6.25
N ALA A 84 0.09 -6.74 5.18
CA ALA A 84 0.13 -5.29 5.22
C ALA A 84 -1.09 -4.68 4.52
N VAL A 85 -1.42 -3.46 4.92
CA VAL A 85 -2.38 -2.57 4.24
C VAL A 85 -1.68 -1.24 3.96
N ALA A 86 -2.09 -0.56 2.89
CA ALA A 86 -1.57 0.77 2.56
C ALA A 86 -2.46 1.88 3.14
N SER A 87 -1.86 3.01 3.49
CA SER A 87 -2.63 4.18 3.90
C SER A 87 -3.40 4.82 2.75
N SER A 88 -4.41 5.62 3.07
CA SER A 88 -5.20 6.41 2.11
C SER A 88 -4.41 7.50 1.36
N ALA A 89 -3.09 7.54 1.55
CA ALA A 89 -2.17 8.31 0.71
C ALA A 89 -1.76 7.54 -0.55
N PHE A 90 -2.19 6.29 -0.73
CA PHE A 90 -1.87 5.45 -1.88
C PHE A 90 -3.11 5.05 -2.68
N PHE A 91 -2.90 4.88 -3.98
CA PHE A 91 -3.66 3.96 -4.82
C PHE A 91 -2.93 2.61 -4.86
N CYS A 92 -3.67 1.53 -4.74
CA CYS A 92 -3.15 0.17 -4.77
C CYS A 92 -3.72 -0.56 -5.98
N SER A 93 -2.88 -1.22 -6.78
CA SER A 93 -3.39 -2.19 -7.75
C SER A 93 -3.83 -3.44 -7.02
N GLU A 94 -5.02 -3.92 -7.30
CA GLU A 94 -5.49 -5.22 -6.87
C GLU A 94 -5.20 -6.20 -8.01
N ASN A 95 -4.22 -7.08 -7.84
CA ASN A 95 -4.01 -8.16 -8.80
C ASN A 95 -5.14 -9.21 -8.68
N PHE A 96 -5.59 -9.73 -9.82
CA PHE A 96 -6.66 -10.72 -9.98
C PHE A 96 -6.39 -12.04 -9.26
#